data_AF-A0A919NWS2-F1
#
_entry.id   AF-A0A919NWS2-F1
#
_cell.length_a   1.000
_cell.length_b   1.000
_cell.length_c   1.000
_cell.angle_alpha   90.00
_cell.angle_beta   90.00
_cell.angle_gamma   90.00
#
_symmetry.space_group_name_H-M   'P 1'
#
loop_
_entity.id
_entity.type
_entity.pdbx_description
1 polymer ?
#
loop_
_entity_poly.entity_id
_entity_poly.type
_entity_poly.pdbx_seq_one_letter_code
_entity_poly.pdbx_strand_id
1 'polypeptide(L)'
;MSWRLLATNNRDLGRAASAYADAAACRAAVRWLQEHAGDLRVSIHRAGPSTWSWRIAAGETVVALSSRAYQRRIQAEQAASIVVVLIPDAELAGMDQSRR
;
A
#
# COMPACT_ATOMS: atom_id res chain seq x y z
N MET A 1 -8.68 12.33 -0.39
CA MET A 1 -8.91 11.00 -1.01
C MET A 1 -7.70 10.10 -0.78
N SER A 2 -7.85 8.78 -0.69
CA SER A 2 -6.71 7.85 -0.56
C SER A 2 -7.07 6.49 -1.13
N TRP A 3 -6.05 5.70 -1.51
CA TRP A 3 -6.24 4.31 -1.92
C TRP A 3 -5.86 3.34 -0.80
N ARG A 4 -6.43 2.15 -0.88
CA ARG A 4 -6.10 0.97 -0.06
C ARG A 4 -5.93 -0.22 -1.00
N LEU A 5 -4.95 -1.06 -0.72
CA LEU A 5 -4.76 -2.34 -1.39
C LEU A 5 -5.44 -3.40 -0.55
N LEU A 6 -6.43 -4.08 -1.14
CA LEU A 6 -7.19 -5.13 -0.48
C LEU A 6 -6.76 -6.49 -1.01
N ALA A 7 -6.70 -7.48 -0.14
CA ALA A 7 -6.68 -8.88 -0.54
C ALA A 7 -8.06 -9.30 -1.07
N THR A 8 -8.12 -10.45 -1.76
CA THR A 8 -9.37 -11.04 -2.29
C THR A 8 -10.46 -11.23 -1.21
N ASN A 9 -10.09 -11.38 0.06
CA ASN A 9 -11.02 -11.48 1.18
C ASN A 9 -11.36 -10.13 1.83
N ASN A 10 -11.22 -9.01 1.09
CA ASN A 10 -11.40 -7.64 1.55
C ASN A 10 -10.51 -7.19 2.73
N ARG A 11 -9.49 -7.97 3.08
CA ARG A 11 -8.53 -7.58 4.12
C ARG A 11 -7.61 -6.50 3.60
N ASP A 12 -7.50 -5.41 4.34
CA ASP A 12 -6.57 -4.33 4.04
C ASP A 12 -5.13 -4.80 4.19
N LEU A 13 -4.35 -4.67 3.11
CA LEU A 13 -2.94 -5.04 3.08
C LEU A 13 -2.07 -3.80 3.27
N GLY A 14 -2.37 -2.72 2.54
CA GLY A 14 -1.56 -1.51 2.50
C GLY A 14 -2.37 -0.30 2.09
N ARG A 15 -1.84 0.89 2.35
CA ARG A 15 -2.52 2.15 2.04
C ARG A 15 -1.56 3.19 1.53
N ALA A 16 -2.10 4.21 0.88
CA ALA A 16 -1.36 5.40 0.51
C ALA A 16 -0.67 6.02 1.73
N ALA A 17 0.58 6.46 1.53
CA ALA A 17 1.32 7.22 2.54
C ALA A 17 0.75 8.63 2.77
N SER A 18 0.14 9.20 1.73
CA SER A 18 -0.44 10.55 1.75
C SER A 18 -1.85 10.54 1.16
N ALA A 19 -2.63 11.56 1.51
CA ALA A 19 -3.90 11.82 0.84
C ALA A 19 -3.68 12.58 -0.48
N TYR A 20 -4.59 12.36 -1.43
CA TYR A 20 -4.68 13.05 -2.71
C TYR A 20 -5.84 14.03 -2.72
N ALA A 21 -5.69 15.10 -3.51
CA ALA A 21 -6.68 16.17 -3.65
C ALA A 21 -8.02 15.63 -4.19
N ASP A 22 -7.98 14.75 -5.18
CA ASP A 22 -9.16 14.19 -5.83
C ASP A 22 -8.96 12.72 -6.26
N ALA A 23 -10.00 12.14 -6.84
CA ALA A 23 -9.99 10.77 -7.31
C ALA A 23 -9.10 10.55 -8.55
N ALA A 24 -8.93 11.56 -9.41
CA ALA A 24 -8.08 11.46 -10.59
C ALA A 24 -6.60 11.42 -10.20
N ALA A 25 -6.17 12.30 -9.29
CA ALA A 25 -4.84 12.30 -8.71
C ALA A 25 -4.54 10.99 -7.96
N CYS A 26 -5.51 10.47 -7.20
CA CYS A 26 -5.39 9.18 -6.53
C CYS A 26 -5.17 8.03 -7.53
N ARG A 27 -5.98 7.95 -8.60
CA ARG A 27 -5.84 6.92 -9.64
C ARG A 27 -4.53 7.06 -10.41
N ALA A 28 -4.11 8.27 -10.73
CA ALA A 28 -2.84 8.53 -11.40
C ALA A 28 -1.66 8.05 -10.55
N ALA A 29 -1.68 8.29 -9.24
CA ALA A 29 -0.66 7.82 -8.33
C ALA A 29 -0.62 6.27 -8.22
N VAL A 30 -1.78 5.61 -8.22
CA VAL A 30 -1.84 4.14 -8.26
C VAL A 30 -1.27 3.60 -9.57
N ARG A 31 -1.66 4.14 -10.72
CA ARG A 31 -1.12 3.70 -12.03
C ARG A 31 0.39 3.88 -12.10
N TRP A 32 0.89 5.04 -11.66
CA TRP A 32 2.32 5.28 -11.57
C TRP A 32 3.01 4.25 -10.68
N LEU A 33 2.42 3.91 -9.53
CA LEU A 33 2.94 2.88 -8.61
C LEU A 33 3.00 1.48 -9.27
N GLN A 34 2.02 1.14 -10.12
CA GLN A 34 1.99 -0.11 -10.87
C GLN A 34 3.09 -0.18 -11.93
N GLU A 35 3.25 0.90 -12.70
CA GLU A 35 4.26 1.01 -13.76
C GLU A 35 5.69 0.97 -13.20
N HIS A 36 5.91 1.52 -12.01
CA HIS A 36 7.22 1.58 -11.34
C HIS A 36 7.40 0.52 -10.26
N ALA A 37 6.60 -0.55 -10.29
CA ALA A 37 6.64 -1.59 -9.26
C ALA A 37 8.03 -2.23 -9.09
N GLY A 38 8.81 -2.31 -10.17
CA GLY A 38 10.18 -2.85 -10.16
C GLY A 38 11.19 -2.00 -9.38
N ASP A 39 10.91 -0.70 -9.20
CA ASP A 39 11.81 0.24 -8.50
C ASP A 39 11.48 0.39 -7.01
N LEU A 40 10.43 -0.30 -6.55
CA LEU A 40 9.94 -0.18 -5.18
C LEU A 40 10.87 -0.85 -4.18
N ARG A 41 11.11 -0.14 -3.08
CA ARG A 41 11.96 -0.61 -1.98
C ARG A 41 11.14 -0.78 -0.72
N VAL A 42 11.12 -2.00 -0.19
CA VAL A 42 10.50 -2.32 1.08
C VAL A 42 11.45 -1.99 2.23
N SER A 43 10.92 -1.43 3.31
CA SER A 43 11.65 -1.24 4.56
C SER A 43 10.81 -1.67 5.76
N ILE A 44 11.39 -2.52 6.60
CA ILE A 44 10.76 -3.03 7.82
C ILE A 44 11.31 -2.27 9.01
N HIS A 45 10.42 -1.70 9.82
CA HIS A 45 10.77 -0.83 10.94
C HIS A 45 9.96 -1.18 12.19
N ARG A 46 10.45 -0.77 13.36
CA ARG A 46 9.68 -0.86 14.60
C ARG A 46 8.54 0.16 14.57
N ALA A 47 7.34 -0.29 14.90
CA ALA A 47 6.14 0.55 14.99
C ALA A 47 5.66 0.76 16.44
N GLY A 48 6.31 0.09 17.40
CA GLY A 48 6.03 0.17 18.82
C GLY A 48 7.04 -0.65 19.63
N PRO A 49 6.81 -0.84 20.95
CA PRO A 49 7.74 -1.54 21.83
C PRO A 49 8.07 -2.97 21.36
N SER A 50 7.05 -3.70 20.92
CA SER A 50 7.15 -5.10 20.48
C SER A 50 6.62 -5.34 19.07
N THR A 51 6.25 -4.28 18.33
CA THR A 51 5.58 -4.40 17.04
C THR A 51 6.41 -3.86 15.88
N TRP A 52 6.16 -4.42 14.71
CA TRP A 52 6.84 -4.14 13.46
C TRP A 52 5.84 -3.67 12.42
N SER A 53 6.29 -2.82 11.51
CA SER A 53 5.52 -2.40 10.34
C SER A 53 6.46 -2.34 9.14
N TRP A 54 5.86 -2.12 7.99
CA TRP A 54 6.57 -1.95 6.74
C TRP A 54 6.13 -0.66 6.07
N ARG A 55 7.02 -0.12 5.24
CA ARG A 55 6.75 0.95 4.29
C ARG A 55 7.38 0.60 2.95
N ILE A 56 6.83 1.16 1.88
CA ILE A 56 7.37 1.03 0.53
C ILE A 56 7.73 2.42 0.03
N ALA A 57 8.92 2.55 -0.54
CA ALA A 57 9.41 3.78 -1.12
C ALA A 57 9.76 3.61 -2.60
N ALA A 58 9.55 4.66 -3.38
CA ALA A 58 10.09 4.82 -4.71
C ALA A 58 11.12 5.95 -4.67
N GLY A 59 12.40 5.61 -4.82
CA GLY A 59 13.50 6.51 -4.47
C GLY A 59 13.42 6.93 -2.99
N GLU A 60 13.34 8.23 -2.73
CA GLU A 60 13.23 8.80 -1.38
C GLU A 60 11.78 9.00 -0.90
N THR A 61 10.80 8.80 -1.80
CA THR A 61 9.39 9.06 -1.49
C THR A 61 8.72 7.81 -0.95
N VAL A 62 8.15 7.89 0.26
CA VAL A 62 7.30 6.81 0.79
C VAL A 62 5.96 6.85 0.09
N VAL A 63 5.59 5.76 -0.58
CA VAL A 63 4.39 5.66 -1.41
C VAL A 63 3.31 4.80 -0.77
N ALA A 64 3.71 3.79 0.02
CA ALA A 64 2.78 2.91 0.72
C ALA A 64 3.20 2.65 2.16
N LEU A 65 2.20 2.48 3.01
CA LEU A 65 2.34 2.11 4.42
C LEU A 65 1.56 0.83 4.69
N SER A 66 2.01 0.08 5.69
CA SER A 66 1.22 -1.03 6.19
C SER A 66 -0.13 -0.58 6.76
N SER A 67 -1.17 -1.38 6.53
CA SER A 67 -2.48 -1.18 7.13
C SER A 67 -2.51 -1.52 8.64
N ARG A 68 -1.50 -2.24 9.14
CA ARG A 68 -1.42 -2.70 10.55
C ARG A 68 0.01 -2.92 11.02
N ALA A 69 0.18 -3.01 12.34
CA ALA A 69 1.42 -3.50 12.93
C ALA A 69 1.38 -5.02 13.16
N TYR A 70 2.55 -5.64 13.20
CA TYR A 70 2.77 -7.08 13.34
C TYR A 70 3.57 -7.38 14.60
N GLN A 71 3.29 -8.50 15.26
CA GLN A 71 4.02 -8.91 16.47
C GLN A 71 5.42 -9.45 16.16
N ARG A 72 5.64 -9.96 14.96
CA ARG A 72 6.94 -10.51 14.54
C ARG A 72 7.43 -9.81 13.27
N ARG A 73 8.73 -9.53 13.21
CA ARG A 73 9.39 -8.93 12.05
C ARG A 73 9.13 -9.71 10.76
N ILE A 74 9.26 -11.04 10.82
CA ILE A 74 9.03 -11.93 9.67
C ILE A 74 7.60 -11.84 9.11
N GLN A 75 6.59 -11.56 9.96
CA GLN A 75 5.21 -11.38 9.50
C GLN A 75 5.05 -10.05 8.73
N ALA A 76 5.78 -9.00 9.14
CA ALA A 76 5.81 -7.75 8.40
C ALA A 76 6.53 -7.90 7.05
N GLU A 77 7.63 -8.65 7.01
CA GLU A 77 8.36 -8.99 5.78
C GLU A 77 7.48 -9.75 4.79
N GLN A 78 6.85 -10.85 5.24
CA GLN A 78 5.95 -11.64 4.40
C GLN A 78 4.77 -10.82 3.86
N ALA A 79 4.18 -9.97 4.72
CA ALA A 79 3.09 -9.11 4.28
C ALA A 79 3.54 -8.06 3.25
N ALA A 80 4.73 -7.48 3.42
CA ALA A 80 5.28 -6.53 2.46
C ALA A 80 5.57 -7.19 1.10
N SER A 81 6.14 -8.41 1.10
CA SER A 81 6.38 -9.16 -0.13
C SER A 81 5.09 -9.44 -0.90
N ILE A 82 4.01 -9.82 -0.20
CA ILE A 82 2.69 -10.00 -0.83
C ILE A 82 2.21 -8.70 -1.47
N VAL A 83 2.35 -7.56 -0.78
CA VAL A 83 1.93 -6.26 -1.31
C VAL A 83 2.69 -5.88 -2.58
N VAL A 84 4.02 -6.04 -2.60
CA VAL A 84 4.83 -5.72 -3.79
C VAL A 84 4.43 -6.57 -4.99
N VAL A 85 4.16 -7.87 -4.77
CA VAL A 85 3.70 -8.77 -5.84
C VAL A 85 2.32 -8.38 -6.36
N LEU A 86 1.42 -7.92 -5.49
CA LEU A 86 0.05 -7.57 -5.87
C LEU A 86 -0.10 -6.20 -6.53
N ILE A 87 0.80 -5.24 -6.26
CA ILE A 87 0.72 -3.89 -6.81
C ILE A 87 0.51 -3.87 -8.33
N PRO A 88 1.39 -4.47 -9.17
CA PRO A 88 1.33 -4.29 -10.63
C PRO A 88 0.00 -4.77 -11.25
N ASP A 89 -0.59 -5.82 -10.69
CA ASP A 89 -1.81 -6.46 -11.23
C ASP A 89 -3.09 -6.08 -10.48
N ALA A 90 -3.01 -5.22 -9.46
CA ALA A 90 -4.17 -4.85 -8.67
C ALA A 90 -5.22 -4.12 -9.53
N GLU A 91 -6.47 -4.56 -9.46
CA GLU A 91 -7.57 -3.87 -10.11
C GLU A 91 -7.88 -2.54 -9.40
N LEU A 92 -7.99 -1.45 -10.16
CA LEU A 92 -8.42 -0.16 -9.64
C LEU A 92 -9.94 -0.12 -9.52
N ALA A 93 -10.46 -0.62 -8.41
CA ALA A 93 -11.86 -0.41 -8.05
C ALA A 93 -12.09 1.02 -7.54
N GLY A 94 -12.95 1.78 -8.21
CA GLY A 94 -13.50 2.99 -7.64
C GLY A 94 -14.58 2.64 -6.61
N MET A 95 -14.64 3.36 -5.48
CA MET A 95 -15.94 3.58 -4.86
C MET A 95 -16.74 4.40 -5.87
N ASP A 96 -17.45 3.72 -6.75
CA ASP A 96 -18.55 4.31 -7.50
C ASP A 96 -19.48 4.94 -6.45
N GLN A 97 -19.50 6.28 -6.37
CA GLN A 97 -20.52 7.00 -5.63
C GLN A 97 -21.82 6.98 -6.45
N SER A 98 -22.30 5.80 -6.79
CA SER A 98 -23.67 5.57 -7.24
C SER A 98 -24.49 5.17 -6.02
N ARG A 99 -24.72 6.14 -5.13
CA ARG A 99 -25.94 6.14 -4.33
C ARG A 99 -26.86 7.19 -4.94
N ARG A 100 -27.75 6.72 -5.81
CA ARG A 100 -28.99 7.41 -6.15
C ARG A 100 -29.84 7.58 -4.89
#